data_AF-A0A8B4BUZ2-F1
#
_entry.id   AF-A0A8B4BUZ2-F1
#
_cell.length_a   1.000
_cell.length_b   1.000
_cell.length_c   1.000
_cell.angle_alpha   90.00
_cell.angle_beta   90.00
_cell.angle_gamma   90.00
#
_symmetry.space_group_name_H-M   'P 1'
#
loop_
_entity.id
_entity.type
_entity.pdbx_description
1 polymer ?
#
loop_
_entity_poly.entity_id
_entity_poly.type
_entity_poly.pdbx_seq_one_letter_code
_entity_poly.pdbx_strand_id
1 'polypeptide(L)' 'MEQAKLYERIKNMIISSTKEPKYTALSAVKLADLFDTDPREIEKAIRELVEQGKLKKSKLEGPPRADIYSLP' A
#
# COMPACT_ATOMS: atom_id res chain seq x y z
N MET A 1 -5.42 13.53 -5.59
CA MET A 1 -4.44 13.20 -4.53
C MET A 1 -3.03 13.28 -5.10
N GLU A 2 -2.02 13.79 -4.36
CA GLU A 2 -0.62 13.70 -4.80
C GLU A 2 -0.05 12.29 -4.54
N GLN A 3 0.40 11.60 -5.60
CA GLN A 3 0.96 10.24 -5.52
C GLN A 3 2.18 10.17 -4.57
N ALA A 4 2.97 11.25 -4.47
CA ALA A 4 4.10 11.34 -3.54
C ALA A 4 3.63 11.23 -2.08
N LYS A 5 2.56 11.93 -1.71
CA LYS A 5 1.98 11.85 -0.36
C LYS A 5 1.43 10.46 -0.06
N LEU A 6 0.84 9.78 -1.07
CA LEU A 6 0.39 8.39 -0.92
C LEU A 6 1.55 7.47 -0.60
N TYR A 7 2.62 7.60 -1.39
CA TYR A 7 3.81 6.78 -1.26
C TYR A 7 4.46 6.98 0.11
N GLU A 8 4.66 8.22 0.55
CA GLU A 8 5.22 8.50 1.88
C GLU A 8 4.36 7.92 3.00
N ARG A 9 3.03 8.03 2.90
CA ARG A 9 2.13 7.42 3.87
C ARG A 9 2.27 5.91 3.93
N ILE A 10 2.26 5.23 2.77
CA ILE A 10 2.41 3.77 2.68
C ILE A 10 3.77 3.34 3.20
N LYS A 11 4.84 4.05 2.81
CA LYS A 11 6.21 3.81 3.28
C LYS A 11 6.29 3.87 4.80
N ASN A 12 5.72 4.91 5.42
CA ASN A 12 5.67 5.03 6.87
C ASN A 12 4.89 3.88 7.52
N MET A 13 3.75 3.48 6.94
CA MET A 13 2.99 2.32 7.43
C MET A 13 3.80 1.01 7.36
N ILE A 14 4.61 0.81 6.31
CA ILE A 14 5.47 -0.36 6.19
C ILE A 14 6.61 -0.30 7.21
N ILE A 15 7.28 0.84 7.36
CA ILE A 15 8.40 1.02 8.30
C ILE A 15 7.95 0.85 9.75
N SER A 16 6.76 1.33 10.10
CA SER A 16 6.17 1.17 11.44
C SER A 16 5.52 -0.20 11.68
N SER A 17 5.51 -1.09 10.68
CA SER A 17 4.97 -2.44 10.82
C SER A 17 5.87 -3.27 11.75
N THR A 18 5.25 -4.03 12.65
CA THR A 18 5.92 -4.97 13.56
C THR A 18 6.22 -6.32 12.91
N LYS A 19 5.91 -6.50 11.62
CA LYS A 19 6.07 -7.76 10.90
C LYS A 19 7.48 -7.91 10.33
N GLU A 20 7.94 -9.16 10.23
CA GLU A 20 9.25 -9.52 9.68
C GLU A 20 9.07 -10.54 8.54
N PRO A 21 9.45 -10.22 7.29
CA PRO A 21 9.91 -8.91 6.79
C PRO A 21 8.82 -7.83 6.91
N LYS A 22 9.20 -6.55 6.83
CA LYS A 22 8.25 -5.44 6.99
C LYS A 22 7.31 -5.33 5.79
N TYR A 23 6.02 -5.51 6.05
CA TYR A 23 4.94 -5.33 5.08
C TYR A 23 3.68 -4.79 5.75
N THR A 24 2.78 -4.27 4.92
CA THR A 24 1.43 -3.87 5.34
C THR A 24 0.37 -4.35 4.36
N ALA A 25 -0.85 -4.57 4.84
CA ALA A 25 -2.00 -4.74 3.98
C ALA A 25 -2.63 -3.36 3.76
N LEU A 26 -2.89 -3.01 2.50
CA LEU A 26 -3.51 -1.73 2.15
C LEU A 26 -4.98 -1.94 1.82
N SER A 27 -5.83 -1.05 2.32
CA SER A 27 -7.23 -0.98 1.94
C SER A 27 -7.46 0.34 1.22
N ALA A 28 -7.76 0.26 -0.07
CA ALA A 28 -7.98 1.44 -0.90
C ALA A 28 -9.12 2.31 -0.36
N VAL A 29 -10.19 1.70 0.14
CA VAL A 29 -11.32 2.41 0.78
C VAL A 29 -10.87 3.22 2.00
N LYS A 30 -10.04 2.65 2.88
CA LYS A 30 -9.54 3.37 4.07
C LYS A 30 -8.58 4.52 3.71
N LEU A 31 -7.78 4.31 2.68
CA LEU A 31 -6.87 5.35 2.19
C LEU A 31 -7.65 6.45 1.46
N ALA A 32 -8.69 6.10 0.72
CA ALA A 32 -9.59 7.02 0.04
C ALA A 32 -10.28 7.96 1.03
N ASP A 33 -10.79 7.41 2.13
CA ASP A 33 -11.35 8.17 3.26
C ASP A 33 -10.31 9.11 3.89
N LEU A 34 -9.08 8.62 4.13
CA LEU A 34 -7.99 9.44 4.70
C LEU A 34 -7.56 10.60 3.80
N PHE A 35 -7.63 10.42 2.49
CA PHE A 35 -7.16 11.38 1.49
C PHE A 35 -8.31 12.16 0.81
N ASP A 36 -9.54 12.00 1.30
CA ASP A 36 -10.76 12.59 0.75
C ASP A 36 -10.83 12.44 -0.79
N THR A 37 -10.68 11.20 -1.26
CA THR A 37 -10.59 10.89 -2.69
C THR A 37 -11.30 9.60 -3.06
N ASP A 38 -11.40 9.29 -4.35
CA ASP A 38 -12.08 8.08 -4.80
C ASP A 38 -11.21 6.83 -4.57
N PRO A 39 -11.75 5.71 -4.06
CA PRO A 39 -11.02 4.46 -3.91
C PRO A 39 -10.35 3.96 -5.18
N ARG A 40 -10.96 4.19 -6.36
CA ARG A 40 -10.40 3.77 -7.65
C ARG A 40 -9.13 4.55 -7.99
N GLU A 41 -9.07 5.83 -7.63
CA GLU A 41 -7.87 6.65 -7.81
C GLU A 41 -6.74 6.19 -6.90
N ILE A 42 -7.05 5.76 -5.67
CA ILE A 42 -6.07 5.14 -4.78
C ILE A 42 -5.56 3.81 -5.34
N GLU A 43 -6.45 2.93 -5.80
CA GLU A 43 -6.06 1.64 -6.38
C GLU A 43 -5.14 1.82 -7.59
N LYS A 44 -5.48 2.77 -8.46
CA LYS A 44 -4.67 3.14 -9.62
C LYS A 44 -3.30 3.65 -9.18
N ALA A 45 -3.25 4.59 -8.24
CA ALA A 45 -1.99 5.17 -7.78
C ALA A 45 -1.09 4.12 -7.07
N ILE A 46 -1.66 3.19 -6.29
CA ILE A 46 -0.92 2.08 -5.68
C ILE A 46 -0.37 1.16 -6.77
N ARG A 47 -1.17 0.82 -7.78
CA ARG A 47 -0.74 0.00 -8.90
C ARG A 47 0.43 0.65 -9.65
N GLU A 48 0.33 1.95 -9.93
CA GLU A 48 1.42 2.71 -10.56
C GLU A 48 2.71 2.70 -9.72
N LEU A 49 2.60 2.79 -8.38
CA LEU A 49 3.77 2.67 -7.49
C LEU A 49 4.42 1.28 -7.55
N VAL A 50 3.63 0.22 -7.77
CA VAL A 50 4.14 -1.14 -7.98
C VAL A 50 4.80 -1.27 -9.35
N GLU A 51 4.17 -0.75 -10.40
CA GLU A 51 4.73 -0.74 -11.77
C GLU A 51 6.02 0.08 -11.87
N GLN A 52 6.13 1.17 -11.11
CA GLN A 52 7.36 1.97 -10.97
C GLN A 52 8.45 1.29 -10.11
N GLY A 53 8.19 0.12 -9.55
CA GLY A 53 9.13 -0.59 -8.66
C GLY A 53 9.33 0.06 -7.29
N LYS A 54 8.50 1.05 -6.91
CA LYS A 54 8.57 1.71 -5.60
C LYS A 54 7.94 0.88 -4.48
N LEU A 55 7.03 -0.03 -4.82
CA LEU A 55 6.40 -1.00 -3.93
C LEU A 55 6.43 -2.40 -4.54
N LYS A 56 6.56 -3.41 -3.70
CA LYS A 56 6.34 -4.82 -4.07
C LYS A 56 4.99 -5.27 -3.56
N LYS A 57 4.16 -5.83 -4.45
CA LYS A 57 2.90 -6.49 -4.10
C LYS A 57 3.12 -7.99 -4.02
N SER A 58 2.75 -8.59 -2.91
CA SER A 58 2.78 -10.03 -2.68
C SER A 58 1.48 -10.49 -2.04
N LYS A 59 1.25 -11.80 -2.02
CA LYS A 59 0.10 -12.39 -1.31
C LYS A 59 0.62 -13.20 -0.13
N LEU A 60 -0.05 -13.08 1.02
CA LEU A 60 0.26 -13.95 2.16
C LEU A 60 -0.04 -15.41 1.79
N GLU A 61 0.92 -16.29 2.04
CA GLU A 61 0.77 -17.73 1.79
C GLU A 61 -0.21 -18.37 2.80
N GLY A 62 -0.23 -17.86 4.04
CA GLY A 62 -1.16 -18.28 5.09
C GLY A 62 -2.48 -17.49 5.13
N PRO A 63 -3.50 -17.98 5.84
CA PRO A 63 -4.68 -17.17 6.18
C PRO A 63 -4.24 -15.87 6.87
N PRO A 64 -4.80 -14.70 6.54
CA PRO A 64 -6.01 -14.46 5.75
C PRO A 64 -5.80 -14.35 4.22
N ARG A 65 -4.63 -14.75 3.68
CA ARG A 65 -4.28 -14.67 2.24
C ARG A 65 -4.46 -13.28 1.63
N ALA A 66 -4.25 -12.25 2.44
CA ALA A 66 -4.39 -10.86 2.03
C ALA A 66 -3.28 -10.44 1.07
N ASP A 67 -3.60 -9.51 0.18
CA ASP A 67 -2.60 -8.75 -0.57
C ASP A 67 -1.82 -7.84 0.39
N ILE A 68 -0.51 -7.95 0.31
CA ILE A 68 0.43 -7.19 1.12
C ILE A 68 1.39 -6.41 0.25
N TYR A 69 1.87 -5.31 0.81
CA TYR A 69 2.78 -4.39 0.16
C TYR A 69 4.02 -4.22 1.04
N SER A 70 5.19 -4.35 0.44
CA SER A 70 6.48 -4.11 1.07
C SER A 70 7.30 -3.13 0.25
N LEU A 71 8.32 -2.56 0.88
CA LEU A 71 9.35 -1.81 0.16
C LEU A 71 10.21 -2.79 -0.66
N PRO A 72 10.75 -2.35 -1.82
CA PRO A 72 11.57 -3.19 -2.70
C PRO A 72 12.84 -3.73 -2.02
#